data_AF-A0A6N4X9B3-F1
#
_entry.id   AF-A0A6N4X9B3-F1
#
_cell.length_a   1.000
_cell.length_b   1.000
_cell.length_c   1.000
_cell.angle_alpha   90.00
_cell.angle_beta   90.00
_cell.angle_gamma   90.00
#
_symmetry.space_group_name_H-M   'P 1'
#
loop_
_entity.id
_entity.type
_entity.pdbx_description
1 polymer ?
#
loop_
_entity_poly.entity_id
_entity_poly.type
_entity_poly.pdbx_seq_one_letter_code
_entity_poly.pdbx_strand_id
1 'polypeptide(L)' 'MNNLNTISILTKKIFKKTVEIQKEFPELYELLDETPLFFSEKEKNITIKDLRQYLISLITQQKYFEKEIIKKHDLQ' A
#
# COMPACT_ATOMS: atom_id res chain seq x y z
N MET A 1 -23.71 4.74 4.42
CA MET A 1 -22.42 5.44 4.27
C MET A 1 -22.20 5.66 2.77
N ASN A 2 -22.12 6.90 2.30
CA ASN A 2 -22.12 7.20 0.85
C ASN A 2 -20.82 6.75 0.18
N ASN A 3 -20.89 6.24 -1.06
CA ASN A 3 -19.74 5.73 -1.82
C ASN A 3 -18.59 6.74 -1.92
N LEU A 4 -18.89 8.02 -2.14
CA LEU A 4 -17.90 9.11 -2.17
C LEU A 4 -17.16 9.28 -0.84
N ASN A 5 -17.85 9.12 0.30
CA ASN A 5 -17.21 9.17 1.61
C ASN A 5 -16.27 7.98 1.80
N THR A 6 -16.65 6.79 1.33
CA THR A 6 -15.80 5.59 1.42
C THR A 6 -14.53 5.74 0.58
N ILE A 7 -14.64 6.26 -0.65
CA ILE A 7 -13.48 6.55 -1.51
C ILE A 7 -12.55 7.54 -0.81
N SER A 8 -13.08 8.68 -0.33
CA SER A 8 -12.30 9.70 0.38
C SER A 8 -11.54 9.13 1.59
N ILE A 9 -12.20 8.30 2.40
CA ILE A 9 -11.59 7.66 3.56
C ILE A 9 -10.46 6.71 3.14
N LEU A 10 -10.67 5.90 2.10
CA LEU A 10 -9.66 4.95 1.63
C LEU A 10 -8.45 5.68 1.04
N THR A 11 -8.66 6.70 0.21
CA THR A 11 -7.58 7.50 -0.36
C THR A 11 -6.74 8.16 0.74
N LYS A 12 -7.36 8.72 1.79
CA LYS A 12 -6.63 9.27 2.93
C LYS A 12 -5.79 8.22 3.67
N LYS A 13 -6.33 7.01 3.83
CA LYS A 13 -5.59 5.89 4.48
C LYS A 13 -4.41 5.43 3.63
N ILE A 14 -4.60 5.31 2.32
CA ILE A 14 -3.54 4.99 1.36
C ILE A 14 -2.44 6.03 1.47
N PHE A 15 -2.77 7.32 1.33
CA PHE A 15 -1.79 8.39 1.39
C PHE A 15 -1.03 8.43 2.72
N LYS A 16 -1.72 8.25 3.84
CA LYS A 16 -1.07 8.17 5.16
C LYS A 16 -0.09 7.00 5.21
N LYS A 17 -0.50 5.81 4.76
CA LYS A 17 0.34 4.61 4.76
C LYS A 17 1.55 4.75 3.83
N THR A 18 1.40 5.35 2.65
CA THR A 18 2.54 5.59 1.75
C THR A 18 3.54 6.58 2.34
N VAL A 19 3.09 7.64 3.02
CA VAL A 19 3.98 8.57 3.73
C VAL A 19 4.70 7.91 4.90
N GLU A 20 4.02 7.03 5.65
CA GLU A 20 4.66 6.22 6.69
C GLU A 20 5.77 5.34 6.10
N ILE A 21 5.49 4.60 5.03
CA ILE A 21 6.47 3.76 4.34
C ILE A 21 7.65 4.60 3.82
N GLN A 22 7.40 5.76 3.20
CA GLN A 22 8.46 6.64 2.71
C GLN A 22 9.42 7.10 3.82
N LYS A 23 8.90 7.36 5.03
CA LYS A 23 9.69 7.85 6.16
C LYS A 23 10.48 6.74 6.85
N GLU A 24 9.85 5.59 7.05
CA GLU A 24 10.44 4.49 7.84
C GLU A 24 11.22 3.50 6.98
N PHE A 25 10.83 3.32 5.72
CA PHE A 25 11.35 2.33 4.79
C PHE A 25 11.50 2.92 3.37
N PRO A 26 12.37 3.93 3.15
CA PRO A 26 12.52 4.59 1.86
C PRO A 26 12.87 3.62 0.71
N GLU A 27 13.64 2.57 0.99
CA GLU A 27 13.94 1.51 0.02
C GLU A 27 12.68 0.77 -0.45
N LEU A 28 11.76 0.47 0.48
CA LEU A 28 10.47 -0.12 0.12
C LEU A 28 9.63 0.88 -0.69
N TYR A 29 9.71 2.16 -0.37
CA TYR A 29 8.97 3.20 -1.08
C TYR A 29 9.40 3.32 -2.56
N GLU A 30 10.69 3.23 -2.85
CA GLU A 30 11.20 3.21 -4.23
C GLU A 30 10.62 2.04 -5.04
N LEU A 31 10.46 0.87 -4.42
CA LEU A 31 9.86 -0.31 -5.06
C LEU A 31 8.35 -0.18 -5.32
N LEU A 32 7.65 0.68 -4.57
CA LEU A 32 6.22 0.90 -4.77
C LEU A 32 5.91 1.59 -6.10
N ASP A 33 6.78 2.51 -6.55
CA ASP A 33 6.63 3.18 -7.86
C ASP A 33 6.79 2.18 -9.02
N GLU A 34 7.56 1.12 -8.81
CA GLU A 34 7.75 0.03 -9.78
C GLU A 34 6.62 -1.01 -9.74
N THR A 35 5.73 -0.96 -8.75
CA THR A 35 4.66 -1.95 -8.57
C THR A 35 3.35 -1.40 -9.12
N PRO A 36 3.00 -1.65 -10.39
CA PRO A 36 1.74 -1.17 -10.95
C PRO A 36 0.56 -1.71 -10.14
N LEU A 37 -0.35 -0.80 -9.80
CA LEU A 37 -1.64 -1.12 -9.23
C LEU A 37 -2.38 -2.08 -10.17
N PHE A 38 -2.54 -3.34 -9.77
CA PHE A 38 -3.38 -4.30 -10.48
C PHE A 38 -4.85 -3.93 -10.29
N PHE A 39 -5.31 -2.94 -11.04
CA PHE A 39 -6.73 -2.67 -11.22
C PHE A 39 -7.33 -3.75 -12.12
N SER A 40 -8.59 -4.08 -11.88
CA SER A 40 -9.35 -4.92 -12.80
C SER A 40 -9.31 -4.31 -14.21
N GLU A 41 -8.59 -4.93 -15.14
CA GLU A 41 -8.52 -4.49 -16.56
C GLU A 41 -9.90 -4.36 -17.22
N LYS A 42 -10.91 -5.05 -16.67
CA LYS A 42 -12.30 -5.02 -17.17
C LYS A 42 -13.08 -3.78 -16.74
N GLU A 43 -12.62 -3.03 -15.73
CA GLU A 43 -13.32 -1.84 -15.23
C GLU A 43 -12.60 -0.57 -15.66
N LYS A 44 -13.35 0.35 -16.31
CA LYS A 44 -12.81 1.64 -16.78
C LYS A 44 -12.54 2.63 -15.64
N ASN A 45 -13.04 2.37 -14.44
CA ASN A 45 -12.96 3.27 -13.30
C ASN A 45 -12.40 2.54 -12.08
N ILE A 46 -11.67 3.26 -11.24
CA ILE A 46 -11.20 2.75 -9.94
C ILE A 46 -12.40 2.55 -9.01
N THR A 47 -12.56 1.32 -8.50
CA THR A 47 -13.62 0.97 -7.57
C THR A 47 -13.17 1.08 -6.12
N ILE A 48 -14.14 1.08 -5.19
CA ILE A 48 -13.88 0.96 -3.75
C ILE A 48 -13.11 -0.33 -3.44
N LYS A 49 -13.39 -1.41 -4.18
CA LYS A 49 -12.72 -2.70 -4.00
C LYS A 49 -11.24 -2.58 -4.33
N ASP A 50 -10.91 -1.92 -5.43
CA ASP A 50 -9.52 -1.72 -5.85
C ASP A 50 -8.74 -0.91 -4.80
N LEU A 51 -9.32 0.19 -4.30
CA LEU A 51 -8.69 1.00 -3.25
C LEU A 51 -8.46 0.20 -1.95
N ARG A 52 -9.41 -0.67 -1.58
CA ARG A 52 -9.24 -1.56 -0.43
C ARG A 52 -8.12 -2.57 -0.66
N GLN A 53 -8.08 -3.19 -1.84
CA GLN A 53 -7.05 -4.16 -2.20
C GLN A 53 -5.67 -3.51 -2.20
N TYR A 54 -5.55 -2.29 -2.71
CA TYR A 54 -4.30 -1.55 -2.67
C TYR A 54 -3.86 -1.22 -1.24
N LEU A 55 -4.76 -0.75 -0.39
CA LEU A 55 -4.41 -0.49 1.00
C LEU A 55 -3.92 -1.76 1.71
N ILE A 56 -4.55 -2.92 1.44
CA ILE A 56 -4.12 -4.22 1.98
C ILE A 56 -2.74 -4.61 1.44
N SER A 57 -2.46 -4.37 0.16
CA SER A 57 -1.16 -4.71 -0.42
C SER A 57 -0.04 -3.87 0.20
N LEU A 58 -0.24 -2.57 0.41
CA LEU A 58 0.73 -1.70 1.09
C LEU A 58 1.04 -2.20 2.51
N ILE A 59 0.01 -2.54 3.28
CA ILE A 59 0.18 -3.08 4.64
C ILE A 59 0.93 -4.41 4.63
N THR A 60 0.64 -5.28 3.67
CA THR A 60 1.26 -6.60 3.57
C THR A 60 2.73 -6.49 3.17
N GLN A 61 3.05 -5.64 2.19
CA GLN A 61 4.41 -5.39 1.73
C GLN A 61 5.26 -4.79 2.85
N GLN A 62 4.75 -3.79 3.57
CA GLN A 62 5.43 -3.23 4.74
C GLN A 62 5.77 -4.32 5.78
N LYS A 63 4.78 -5.13 6.18
CA LYS A 63 4.99 -6.21 7.15
C LYS A 63 5.99 -7.27 6.70
N TYR A 64 6.00 -7.58 5.41
CA TYR A 64 6.96 -8.52 4.85
C TYR A 64 8.37 -7.94 4.90
N PHE A 65 8.52 -6.69 4.47
CA PHE A 65 9.80 -5.98 4.48
C PHE A 65 10.37 -5.85 5.90
N GLU A 66 9.56 -5.45 6.87
CA GLU A 66 9.93 -5.39 8.30
C GLU A 66 10.49 -6.72 8.81
N LYS A 67 9.84 -7.85 8.45
CA LYS A 67 10.30 -9.18 8.84
C LYS A 67 11.65 -9.56 8.22
N GLU A 68 11.85 -9.21 6.96
CA GLU A 68 13.13 -9.48 6.27
C GLU A 68 14.26 -8.62 6.83
N ILE A 69 13.99 -7.39 7.26
CA ILE A 69 14.96 -6.55 7.98
C ILE A 69 15.33 -7.19 9.34
N ILE A 70 14.34 -7.58 10.15
CA ILE A 70 14.58 -8.19 11.47
C ILE A 70 15.44 -9.45 11.33
N LYS A 71 15.11 -10.33 10.37
CA LYS A 71 15.92 -11.54 10.11
C LYS A 71 17.37 -11.24 9.75
N LYS A 72 17.63 -10.17 8.98
CA LYS A 72 19.01 -9.77 8.63
C LYS A 72 19.79 -9.29 9.85
N HIS A 73 19.13 -8.58 10.78
CA HIS A 73 19.75 -8.11 12.01
C HIS A 73 19.99 -9.22 13.02
N ASP A 74 19.13 -10.23 13.11
CA ASP A 74 19.32 -11.39 14.01
C ASP A 74 20.46 -12.33 13.58
N LEU A 75 20.97 -12.18 12.35
CA LEU A 75 22.06 -12.99 11.78
C LEU A 75 23.43 -12.28 11.83
N GLN A 76 23.50 -11.05 12.36
CA GLN A 76 24.74 -10.27 12.56
C GLN A 76 25.17 -10.30 14.03
#